data_AF-K1Y9K8-F1
#
_entry.id   AF-K1Y9K8-F1
#
_cell.length_a   1.000
_cell.length_b   1.000
_cell.length_c   1.000
_cell.angle_alpha   90.00
_cell.angle_beta   90.00
_cell.angle_gamma   90.00
#
_symmetry.space_group_name_H-M   'P 1'
#
loop_
_entity.id
_entity.type
_entity.pdbx_description
1 polymer ?
#
loop_
_entity_poly.entity_id
_entity_poly.type
_entity_poly.pdbx_seq_one_letter_code
_entity_poly.pdbx_strand_id
1 'polypeptide(L)'
;MTSNEGIDIEGRPQCYFCNSAGVTLYSDLRDRLFDAPGTWNILSCRNCGLIWLDPQPIPNEIYKIYRKYFTHQTTPTGSSPRLAELRANLGEAVLSEYYGYRRNKEHVTVGALWKSLCRLSGVRDIFSFQMMGLKAAWRGRLLDVGCGDGAFLARMKSLGWEVFGVELDEKAATVAKTQFGVDVFIGTLEAAGFAEESFDAITLSHVIEHVGDPIELL
;
A
#
# COMPACT_ATOMS: atom_id res chain seq x y z
N MET A 1 -10.10 -2.41 30.17
CA MET A 1 -10.20 -1.75 28.85
C MET A 1 -10.80 -0.39 29.07
N THR A 2 -10.11 0.64 28.60
CA THR A 2 -10.59 2.02 28.60
C THR A 2 -11.25 2.26 27.24
N SER A 3 -12.36 2.99 27.22
CA SER A 3 -13.05 3.38 25.98
C SER A 3 -12.71 4.82 25.66
N ASN A 4 -12.33 5.10 24.42
CA ASN A 4 -12.08 6.44 23.89
C ASN A 4 -13.20 6.79 22.91
N GLU A 5 -14.28 7.40 23.44
CA GLU A 5 -15.47 7.77 22.66
C GLU A 5 -16.07 6.60 21.85
N GLY A 6 -16.12 5.39 22.43
CA GLY A 6 -16.71 4.20 21.80
C GLY A 6 -15.75 3.33 20.99
N ILE A 7 -14.45 3.66 21.01
CA ILE A 7 -13.35 2.80 20.54
C ILE A 7 -12.66 2.21 21.76
N ASP A 8 -12.56 0.88 21.85
CA ASP A 8 -11.73 0.27 22.90
C ASP A 8 -10.24 0.44 22.57
N ILE A 9 -9.49 0.83 23.59
CA ILE A 9 -8.08 1.21 23.47
C ILE A 9 -7.20 0.45 24.46
N GLU A 10 -5.93 0.33 24.10
CA GLU A 10 -4.86 -0.19 24.92
C GLU A 10 -3.69 0.80 24.99
N GLY A 11 -3.01 0.81 26.14
CA GLY A 11 -1.84 1.67 26.33
C GLY A 11 -0.60 1.07 25.70
N ARG A 12 0.16 1.89 24.98
CA ARG A 12 1.47 1.59 24.42
C ARG A 12 2.50 2.64 24.86
N PRO A 13 2.94 2.64 26.14
CA PRO A 13 3.92 3.60 26.63
C PRO A 13 5.36 3.31 26.16
N GLN A 14 5.62 2.13 25.57
CA GLN A 14 6.94 1.66 25.15
C GLN A 14 7.05 1.63 23.62
N CYS A 15 8.23 1.99 23.11
CA CYS A 15 8.54 2.01 21.68
C CYS A 15 8.57 0.59 21.07
N TYR A 16 7.88 0.39 19.94
CA TYR A 16 7.86 -0.89 19.22
C TYR A 16 9.25 -1.41 18.84
N PHE A 17 10.17 -0.51 18.45
CA PHE A 17 11.44 -0.93 17.88
C PHE A 17 12.53 -1.21 18.94
N CYS A 18 12.65 -0.36 19.96
CA CYS A 18 13.76 -0.42 20.92
C CYS A 18 13.31 -0.54 22.38
N ASN A 19 12.01 -0.69 22.63
CA ASN A 19 11.40 -0.86 23.94
C ASN A 19 11.66 0.27 24.97
N SER A 20 12.26 1.38 24.54
CA SER A 20 12.45 2.56 25.39
C SER A 20 11.11 3.25 25.68
N ALA A 21 10.97 3.85 26.87
CA ALA A 21 9.79 4.62 27.23
C ALA A 21 9.57 5.80 26.26
N GLY A 22 8.33 5.98 25.81
CA GLY A 22 7.94 7.11 24.99
C GLY A 22 7.81 8.40 25.79
N VAL A 23 8.05 9.51 25.12
CA VAL A 23 7.81 10.86 25.66
C VAL A 23 6.64 11.47 24.88
N THR A 24 5.64 12.00 25.57
CA THR A 24 4.51 12.68 24.94
C THR A 24 5.00 13.83 24.08
N LEU A 25 4.72 13.76 22.78
CA LEU A 25 5.02 14.80 21.79
C LEU A 25 3.83 15.73 21.61
N TYR A 26 2.63 15.15 21.51
CA TYR A 26 1.36 15.86 21.44
C TYR A 26 0.34 15.15 22.32
N SER A 27 -0.55 15.92 22.94
CA SER A 27 -1.68 15.40 23.71
C SER A 27 -2.99 15.98 23.21
N ASP A 28 -4.08 15.33 23.57
CA ASP A 28 -5.44 15.83 23.40
C ASP A 28 -5.81 16.16 21.94
N LEU A 29 -5.28 15.38 21.00
CA LEU A 29 -5.51 15.58 19.57
C LEU A 29 -6.86 14.99 19.14
N ARG A 30 -7.55 15.72 18.27
CA ARG A 30 -8.70 15.21 17.51
C ARG A 30 -8.39 15.15 16.03
N ASP A 31 -8.91 14.14 15.37
CA ASP A 31 -8.81 14.04 13.91
C ASP A 31 -9.65 15.13 13.26
N ARG A 32 -9.00 15.93 12.40
CA ARG A 32 -9.62 17.04 11.66
C ARG A 32 -9.92 16.68 10.21
N LEU A 33 -9.42 15.53 9.74
CA LEU A 33 -9.48 15.14 8.34
C LEU A 33 -10.63 14.17 8.07
N PHE A 34 -10.75 13.10 8.88
CA PHE A 34 -11.78 12.07 8.69
C PHE A 34 -12.79 12.02 9.83
N ASP A 35 -12.64 12.87 10.85
CA ASP A 35 -13.51 12.94 12.01
C ASP A 35 -13.60 11.57 12.72
N ALA A 36 -12.45 10.91 12.86
CA ALA A 36 -12.29 9.73 13.68
C ALA A 36 -12.61 10.07 15.15
N PRO A 37 -13.44 9.28 15.84
CA PRO A 37 -13.83 9.57 17.21
C PRO A 37 -12.65 9.40 18.16
N GLY A 38 -12.75 10.01 19.33
CA GLY A 38 -11.74 9.92 20.38
C GLY A 38 -10.78 11.10 20.43
N THR A 39 -10.03 11.11 21.53
CA THR A 39 -8.96 12.07 21.78
C THR A 39 -7.66 11.28 21.92
N TRP A 40 -6.63 11.66 21.17
CA TRP A 40 -5.44 10.84 20.95
C TRP A 40 -4.17 11.58 21.39
N ASN A 41 -3.20 10.85 21.93
CA ASN A 41 -1.85 11.38 22.15
C ASN A 41 -0.86 10.72 21.21
N ILE A 42 0.21 11.45 20.92
CA ILE A 42 1.31 10.98 20.10
C ILE A 42 2.56 10.99 20.98
N LEU A 43 3.24 9.86 21.06
CA LEU A 43 4.50 9.69 21.75
C LEU A 43 5.65 9.63 20.74
N SER A 44 6.84 10.02 21.20
CA SER A 44 8.08 9.92 20.45
C SER A 44 9.16 9.23 21.27
N CYS A 45 9.95 8.36 20.64
CA CYS A 45 11.09 7.69 21.24
C CYS A 45 12.34 8.57 21.14
N ARG A 46 12.97 8.88 22.27
CA ARG A 46 14.25 9.63 22.31
C ARG A 46 15.46 8.84 21.80
N ASN A 47 15.36 7.52 21.72
CA ASN A 47 16.45 6.66 21.29
C ASN A 47 16.48 6.45 19.76
N CYS A 48 15.36 6.00 19.17
CA CYS A 48 15.29 5.68 17.74
C CYS A 48 14.48 6.67 16.89
N GLY A 49 13.79 7.63 17.52
CA GLY A 49 13.00 8.64 16.81
C GLY A 49 11.62 8.16 16.32
N LEU A 50 11.23 6.90 16.55
CA LEU A 50 9.88 6.42 16.21
C LEU A 50 8.81 7.28 16.89
N ILE A 51 7.71 7.51 16.18
CA ILE A 51 6.54 8.24 16.66
C ILE A 51 5.32 7.34 16.50
N TRP A 52 4.48 7.24 17.53
CA TRP A 52 3.29 6.36 17.54
C TRP A 52 2.17 6.92 18.41
N LEU A 53 0.98 6.32 18.30
CA LEU A 53 -0.19 6.67 19.10
C LEU A 53 -0.17 5.96 20.47
N ASP A 54 -0.45 6.71 21.53
CA ASP A 54 -0.75 6.17 22.85
C ASP A 54 -1.85 6.99 23.52
N PRO A 55 -2.98 6.38 23.92
CA PRO A 55 -3.32 4.98 23.73
C PRO A 55 -3.64 4.67 22.25
N GLN A 56 -3.52 3.40 21.86
CA GLN A 56 -3.88 2.93 20.53
C GLN A 56 -5.22 2.16 20.53
N PRO A 57 -5.97 2.14 19.41
CA PRO A 57 -7.12 1.24 19.26
C PRO A 57 -6.69 -0.22 19.32
N ILE A 58 -7.48 -1.10 19.94
CA ILE A 58 -7.24 -2.54 19.85
C ILE A 58 -7.53 -3.05 18.43
N PRO A 59 -6.88 -4.13 17.95
CA PRO A 59 -6.97 -4.58 16.56
C PRO A 59 -8.41 -4.75 16.02
N ASN A 60 -9.29 -5.35 16.83
CA ASN A 60 -10.68 -5.59 16.45
C ASN A 60 -11.53 -4.31 16.39
N GLU A 61 -11.04 -3.17 16.85
CA GLU A 61 -11.77 -1.90 16.89
C GLU A 61 -11.29 -0.92 15.81
N ILE A 62 -10.12 -1.17 15.22
CA ILE A 62 -9.50 -0.32 14.19
C ILE A 62 -10.50 -0.01 13.08
N TYR A 63 -11.30 -0.98 12.63
CA TYR A 63 -12.32 -0.81 11.57
C TYR A 63 -13.33 0.34 11.85
N LYS A 64 -13.59 0.70 13.10
CA LYS A 64 -14.51 1.81 13.46
C LYS A 64 -13.95 3.16 13.00
N ILE A 65 -12.64 3.32 13.01
CA ILE A 65 -11.92 4.52 12.57
C ILE A 65 -11.99 4.64 11.03
N TYR A 66 -11.94 3.51 10.33
CA TYR A 66 -11.95 3.46 8.86
C TYR A 66 -13.32 3.65 8.22
N ARG A 67 -14.41 3.77 8.99
CA ARG A 67 -15.78 3.92 8.44
C ARG A 67 -15.95 5.09 7.46
N LYS A 68 -15.20 6.18 7.65
CA LYS A 68 -15.25 7.39 6.80
C LYS A 68 -14.02 7.50 5.87
N TYR A 69 -13.10 6.55 5.94
CA TYR A 69 -11.88 6.55 5.14
C TYR A 69 -12.17 5.91 3.79
N PHE A 70 -12.59 6.73 2.82
CA PHE A 70 -12.80 6.28 1.44
C PHE A 70 -11.52 6.42 0.63
N THR A 71 -10.84 5.32 0.33
CA THR A 71 -9.69 5.26 -0.60
C THR A 71 -10.12 5.23 -2.07
N HIS A 72 -11.41 5.07 -2.34
CA HIS A 72 -11.93 4.99 -3.71
C HIS A 72 -12.44 6.35 -4.21
N GLN A 73 -11.55 7.10 -4.85
CA GLN A 73 -11.95 8.11 -5.84
C GLN A 73 -11.54 7.64 -7.23
N THR A 74 -12.43 6.89 -7.88
CA THR A 74 -12.39 6.77 -9.35
C THR A 74 -13.04 8.02 -9.94
N THR A 75 -12.28 9.10 -10.07
CA THR A 75 -12.63 10.14 -11.04
C THR A 75 -11.67 9.99 -12.23
N PRO A 76 -12.12 9.47 -13.37
CA PRO A 76 -11.33 9.55 -14.59
C PRO A 76 -11.29 11.03 -14.97
N THR A 77 -10.17 11.70 -14.68
CA THR A 77 -9.92 13.04 -15.21
C THR A 77 -9.83 12.92 -16.72
N GLY A 78 -10.74 13.59 -17.43
CA GLY A 78 -10.79 13.63 -18.89
C GLY A 78 -9.49 14.18 -19.49
N SER A 79 -8.51 13.30 -19.73
CA SER A 79 -7.30 13.65 -20.47
C SER A 79 -7.58 13.59 -21.96
N SER A 80 -7.04 14.53 -22.73
CA SER A 80 -7.13 14.47 -24.19
C SER A 80 -6.55 13.13 -24.71
N PRO A 81 -7.10 12.54 -25.78
CA PRO A 81 -6.64 11.26 -26.33
C PRO A 81 -5.14 11.22 -26.63
N ARG A 82 -4.58 12.34 -27.13
CA ARG A 82 -3.14 12.48 -27.42
C ARG A 82 -2.27 12.44 -26.17
N LEU A 83 -2.70 13.08 -25.08
CA LEU A 83 -1.97 13.05 -23.81
C LEU A 83 -1.97 11.65 -23.20
N ALA A 84 -3.08 10.92 -23.32
CA ALA A 84 -3.18 9.53 -22.85
C ALA A 84 -2.22 8.61 -23.63
N GLU A 85 -2.14 8.76 -24.95
CA GLU A 85 -1.23 8.01 -25.80
C GLU A 85 0.24 8.30 -25.50
N LEU A 86 0.62 9.58 -25.33
CA LEU A 86 1.97 9.96 -24.92
C LEU A 86 2.36 9.36 -23.57
N ARG A 87 1.44 9.39 -22.58
CA ARG A 87 1.66 8.82 -21.26
C ARG A 87 1.80 7.29 -21.32
N ALA A 88 1.00 6.62 -22.16
CA ALA A 88 1.11 5.18 -22.37
C ALA A 88 2.46 4.79 -23.00
N ASN A 89 2.89 5.52 -24.04
CA ASN A 89 4.18 5.28 -24.69
C ASN A 89 5.37 5.51 -23.75
N LEU A 90 5.30 6.56 -22.92
CA LEU A 90 6.32 6.80 -21.89
C LEU A 90 6.33 5.69 -20.82
N GLY A 91 5.14 5.23 -20.40
CA GLY A 91 5.03 4.12 -19.45
C GLY A 91 5.63 2.83 -19.98
N GLU A 92 5.34 2.46 -21.23
CA GLU A 92 5.94 1.29 -21.89
C GLU A 92 7.47 1.42 -22.03
N ALA A 93 7.97 2.64 -22.31
CA ALA A 93 9.41 2.90 -22.34
C ALA A 93 10.07 2.68 -20.98
N VAL A 94 9.47 3.19 -19.90
CA VAL A 94 10.00 3.00 -18.53
C VAL A 94 9.91 1.54 -18.10
N LEU A 95 8.79 0.87 -18.37
CA LEU A 95 8.59 -0.55 -18.04
C LEU A 95 9.63 -1.43 -18.74
N SER A 96 9.91 -1.17 -20.02
CA SER A 96 10.86 -1.98 -20.78
C SER A 96 12.33 -1.67 -20.48
N GLU A 97 12.72 -0.39 -20.45
CA GLU A 97 14.13 0.02 -20.31
C GLU A 97 14.60 0.00 -18.85
N TYR A 98 13.74 0.33 -17.88
CA TYR A 98 14.13 0.42 -16.46
C TYR A 98 13.71 -0.82 -15.65
N TYR A 99 12.48 -1.30 -15.83
CA TYR A 99 11.96 -2.46 -15.09
C TYR A 99 12.18 -3.79 -15.80
N GLY A 100 12.51 -3.79 -17.10
CA GLY A 100 12.79 -5.00 -17.88
C GLY A 100 11.55 -5.75 -18.39
N TYR A 101 10.35 -5.19 -18.26
CA TYR A 101 9.13 -5.80 -18.79
C TYR A 101 9.01 -5.54 -20.29
N ARG A 102 9.29 -6.55 -21.11
CA ARG A 102 9.11 -6.51 -22.56
C ARG A 102 7.78 -7.16 -22.94
N ARG A 103 6.85 -6.40 -23.54
CA ARG A 103 5.61 -6.98 -24.10
C ARG A 103 5.90 -7.65 -25.44
N ASN A 104 5.32 -8.81 -25.65
CA ASN A 104 5.41 -9.62 -26.87
C ASN A 104 4.64 -9.05 -28.08
N LYS A 105 4.34 -7.74 -28.09
CA LYS A 105 3.74 -7.09 -29.27
C LYS A 105 4.87 -6.75 -30.23
N GLU A 106 4.79 -7.33 -31.42
CA GLU A 106 5.63 -7.01 -32.57
C GLU A 106 5.94 -5.50 -32.62
N HIS A 107 7.21 -5.17 -32.37
CA HIS A 107 7.82 -3.86 -32.60
C HIS A 107 7.01 -2.61 -32.19
N VAL A 108 6.72 -2.44 -30.90
CA VAL A 108 6.68 -1.06 -30.37
C VAL A 108 8.12 -0.56 -30.38
N THR A 109 8.52 0.13 -31.44
CA THR A 109 9.77 0.88 -31.45
C THR A 109 9.63 2.03 -30.45
N VAL A 110 10.05 1.78 -29.21
CA VAL A 110 10.24 2.85 -28.24
C VAL A 110 11.30 3.79 -28.83
N GLY A 111 10.84 4.89 -29.41
CA GLY A 111 11.71 5.83 -30.12
C GLY A 111 12.87 6.28 -29.22
N ALA A 112 14.04 6.50 -29.82
CA ALA A 112 15.27 6.89 -29.10
C ALA A 112 15.08 8.10 -28.16
N LEU A 113 14.12 8.97 -28.49
CA LEU A 113 13.68 10.09 -27.66
C LEU A 113 13.11 9.63 -26.31
N TRP A 114 12.22 8.63 -26.30
CA TRP A 114 11.64 8.10 -25.05
C TRP A 114 12.67 7.39 -24.20
N LYS A 115 13.59 6.64 -24.81
CA LYS A 115 14.70 6.02 -24.09
C LYS A 115 15.57 7.04 -23.36
N SER A 116 15.82 8.18 -24.00
CA SER A 116 16.58 9.29 -23.41
C SER A 116 15.82 9.95 -22.27
N LEU A 117 14.50 10.16 -22.42
CA LEU A 117 13.66 10.78 -21.39
C LEU A 117 13.48 9.88 -20.15
N CYS A 118 13.45 8.56 -20.32
CA CYS A 118 13.38 7.62 -19.19
C CYS A 118 14.63 7.64 -18.29
N ARG A 119 15.74 8.24 -18.74
CA ARG A 119 16.96 8.42 -17.92
C ARG A 119 16.87 9.60 -16.96
N LEU A 120 15.88 10.48 -17.12
CA LEU A 120 15.63 11.57 -16.19
C LEU A 120 14.98 11.03 -14.92
N SER A 121 15.56 11.32 -13.75
CA SER A 121 15.08 10.85 -12.45
C SER A 121 13.59 11.14 -12.23
N GLY A 122 13.15 12.38 -12.52
CA GLY A 122 11.76 12.77 -12.33
C GLY A 122 10.75 11.97 -13.18
N VAL A 123 11.16 11.47 -14.35
CA VAL A 123 10.29 10.61 -15.18
C VAL A 123 10.20 9.20 -14.60
N ARG A 124 11.33 8.66 -14.15
CA ARG A 124 11.40 7.34 -13.51
C ARG A 124 10.57 7.31 -12.22
N ASP A 125 10.65 8.36 -11.42
CA ASP A 125 10.01 8.42 -10.11
C ASP A 125 8.47 8.49 -10.21
N ILE A 126 7.92 8.97 -11.33
CA ILE A 126 6.47 8.91 -11.61
C ILE A 126 5.96 7.46 -11.68
N PHE A 127 6.76 6.56 -12.26
CA PHE A 127 6.40 5.16 -12.43
C PHE A 127 6.94 4.26 -11.32
N SER A 128 7.79 4.77 -10.42
CA SER A 128 8.37 3.97 -9.33
C SER A 128 7.35 3.56 -8.28
N PHE A 129 6.49 4.50 -7.87
CA PHE A 129 5.38 4.19 -6.96
C PHE A 129 4.40 3.19 -7.58
N GLN A 130 4.18 3.29 -8.88
CA GLN A 130 3.26 2.42 -9.62
C GLN A 130 3.72 0.96 -9.72
N MET A 131 5.02 0.72 -9.50
CA MET A 131 5.68 -0.58 -9.67
C MET A 131 6.24 -1.11 -8.35
N MET A 132 6.22 -0.33 -7.27
CA MET A 132 6.80 -0.69 -5.96
C MET A 132 8.25 -1.19 -6.07
N GLY A 133 9.00 -0.73 -7.08
CA GLY A 133 10.36 -1.20 -7.36
C GLY A 133 10.49 -2.60 -7.97
N LEU A 134 9.39 -3.30 -8.23
CA LEU A 134 9.37 -4.69 -8.72
C LEU A 134 9.85 -4.79 -10.17
N LYS A 135 11.08 -5.31 -10.35
CA LYS A 135 11.68 -5.56 -11.67
C LYS A 135 11.23 -6.90 -12.23
N ALA A 136 11.21 -7.00 -13.56
CA ALA A 136 10.86 -8.22 -14.29
C ALA A 136 11.77 -9.42 -13.96
N ALA A 137 13.00 -9.16 -13.49
CA ALA A 137 13.94 -10.19 -13.07
C ALA A 137 13.50 -10.93 -11.79
N TRP A 138 12.59 -10.35 -11.00
CA TRP A 138 12.05 -10.95 -9.78
C TRP A 138 10.66 -11.56 -9.99
N ARG A 139 10.16 -11.59 -11.23
CA ARG A 139 8.81 -12.07 -11.52
C ARG A 139 8.61 -13.49 -11.01
N GLY A 140 7.45 -13.72 -10.41
CA GLY A 140 7.04 -14.99 -9.85
C GLY A 140 5.70 -14.80 -9.14
N ARG A 141 5.62 -15.25 -7.89
CA ARG A 141 4.48 -15.11 -6.99
C ARG A 141 4.58 -13.82 -6.19
N LEU A 142 3.62 -12.92 -6.36
CA LEU A 142 3.52 -11.65 -5.66
C LEU A 142 2.35 -11.69 -4.67
N LEU A 143 2.64 -11.38 -3.41
CA LEU A 143 1.64 -11.06 -2.40
C LEU A 143 1.60 -9.55 -2.17
N ASP A 144 0.43 -8.94 -2.20
CA ASP A 144 0.21 -7.57 -1.74
C ASP A 144 -0.66 -7.57 -0.48
N VAL A 145 -0.08 -7.15 0.64
CA VAL A 145 -0.77 -7.06 1.93
C VAL A 145 -1.44 -5.69 1.98
N GLY A 146 -2.74 -5.64 2.27
CA GLY A 146 -3.55 -4.41 2.14
C GLY A 146 -3.76 -4.02 0.68
N CYS A 147 -4.19 -4.96 -0.16
CA CYS A 147 -4.21 -4.77 -1.62
C CYS A 147 -5.30 -3.82 -2.15
N GLY A 148 -6.20 -3.33 -1.30
CA GLY A 148 -7.27 -2.41 -1.66
C GLY A 148 -8.17 -2.96 -2.78
N ASP A 149 -8.47 -2.12 -3.78
CA ASP A 149 -9.28 -2.52 -4.95
C ASP A 149 -8.54 -3.44 -5.94
N GLY A 150 -7.28 -3.79 -5.67
CA GLY A 150 -6.50 -4.69 -6.50
C GLY A 150 -5.98 -4.08 -7.80
N ALA A 151 -6.08 -2.77 -8.03
CA ALA A 151 -5.58 -2.14 -9.25
C ALA A 151 -4.07 -2.35 -9.48
N PHE A 152 -3.27 -2.37 -8.39
CA PHE A 152 -1.85 -2.69 -8.45
C PHE A 152 -1.63 -4.15 -8.86
N LEU A 153 -2.27 -5.10 -8.17
CA LEU A 153 -2.18 -6.52 -8.50
C LEU A 153 -2.64 -6.82 -9.93
N ALA A 154 -3.70 -6.17 -10.41
CA ALA A 154 -4.18 -6.27 -11.79
C ALA A 154 -3.09 -5.85 -12.81
N ARG A 155 -2.37 -4.76 -12.52
CA ARG A 155 -1.23 -4.33 -13.33
C ARG A 155 -0.11 -5.36 -13.31
N MET A 156 0.30 -5.83 -12.13
CA MET A 156 1.39 -6.81 -12.01
C MET A 156 1.05 -8.13 -12.70
N LYS A 157 -0.21 -8.58 -12.60
CA LYS A 157 -0.74 -9.73 -13.35
C LYS A 157 -0.59 -9.55 -14.86
N SER A 158 -0.91 -8.37 -15.40
CA SER A 158 -0.74 -8.07 -16.83
C SER A 158 0.73 -8.06 -17.30
N LEU A 159 1.67 -7.95 -16.35
CA LEU A 159 3.11 -8.01 -16.56
C LEU A 159 3.70 -9.41 -16.33
N GLY A 160 2.84 -10.41 -16.08
CA GLY A 160 3.22 -11.82 -16.00
C GLY A 160 3.51 -12.33 -14.58
N TRP A 161 3.09 -11.61 -13.54
CA TRP A 161 3.13 -12.11 -12.15
C TRP A 161 1.93 -13.01 -11.85
N GLU A 162 2.16 -14.03 -11.03
CA GLU A 162 1.10 -14.73 -10.31
C GLU A 162 0.79 -13.89 -9.06
N VAL A 163 -0.44 -13.40 -8.91
CA VAL A 163 -0.77 -12.37 -7.92
C VAL A 163 -1.76 -12.85 -6.88
N PHE A 164 -1.51 -12.46 -5.64
CA PHE A 164 -2.30 -12.76 -4.45
C PHE A 164 -2.44 -11.48 -3.62
N GLY A 165 -3.59 -11.31 -2.97
CA GLY A 165 -3.88 -10.17 -2.11
C GLY A 165 -4.42 -10.58 -0.75
N VAL A 166 -4.18 -9.73 0.24
CA VAL A 166 -4.87 -9.76 1.55
C VAL A 166 -5.50 -8.39 1.77
N GLU A 167 -6.77 -8.35 2.12
CA GLU A 167 -7.49 -7.09 2.38
C GLU A 167 -8.55 -7.26 3.47
N LEU A 168 -8.66 -6.27 4.35
CA LEU A 168 -9.64 -6.25 5.44
C LEU A 168 -11.01 -5.73 4.99
N ASP A 169 -11.04 -4.75 4.07
CA ASP A 169 -12.29 -4.22 3.52
C ASP A 169 -12.89 -5.19 2.48
N GLU A 170 -13.94 -5.89 2.90
CA GLU A 170 -14.70 -6.81 2.05
C GLU A 170 -15.18 -6.16 0.73
N LYS A 171 -15.50 -4.86 0.72
CA LYS A 171 -15.93 -4.16 -0.50
C LYS A 171 -14.76 -4.02 -1.46
N ALA A 172 -13.60 -3.56 -0.98
CA ALA A 172 -12.40 -3.40 -1.79
C ALA A 172 -11.92 -4.76 -2.33
N ALA A 173 -11.89 -5.78 -1.48
CA ALA A 173 -11.57 -7.15 -1.88
C ALA A 173 -12.54 -7.73 -2.93
N THR A 174 -13.84 -7.41 -2.81
CA THR A 174 -14.84 -7.81 -3.80
C THR A 174 -14.60 -7.14 -5.15
N VAL A 175 -14.22 -5.85 -5.17
CA VAL A 175 -13.81 -5.16 -6.40
C VAL A 175 -12.60 -5.85 -7.02
N ALA A 176 -11.55 -6.14 -6.23
CA ALA A 176 -10.34 -6.82 -6.71
C ALA A 176 -10.65 -8.17 -7.38
N LYS A 177 -11.50 -8.99 -6.74
CA LYS A 177 -11.94 -10.28 -7.29
C LYS A 177 -12.78 -10.14 -8.55
N THR A 178 -13.82 -9.32 -8.51
CA THR A 178 -14.83 -9.27 -9.58
C THR A 178 -14.37 -8.48 -10.80
N GLN A 179 -13.63 -7.38 -10.60
CA GLN A 179 -13.19 -6.52 -11.70
C GLN A 179 -11.90 -6.99 -12.34
N PHE A 180 -10.97 -7.55 -11.55
CA PHE A 180 -9.62 -7.88 -12.01
C PHE A 180 -9.29 -9.37 -11.97
N GLY A 181 -10.16 -10.20 -11.37
CA GLY A 181 -9.92 -11.63 -11.23
C GLY A 181 -8.67 -11.93 -10.40
N VAL A 182 -8.39 -11.12 -9.38
CA VAL A 182 -7.28 -11.32 -8.45
C VAL A 182 -7.72 -12.24 -7.33
N ASP A 183 -6.86 -13.15 -6.91
CA ASP A 183 -7.12 -13.99 -5.73
C ASP A 183 -6.83 -13.18 -4.46
N VAL A 184 -7.87 -12.96 -3.65
CA VAL A 184 -7.79 -12.09 -2.45
C VAL A 184 -8.35 -12.82 -1.25
N PHE A 185 -7.56 -12.91 -0.18
CA PHE A 185 -8.04 -13.32 1.12
C PHE A 185 -8.65 -12.12 1.86
N ILE A 186 -9.88 -12.29 2.37
CA ILE A 186 -10.58 -11.24 3.12
C ILE A 186 -10.30 -11.47 4.60
N GLY A 187 -9.50 -10.61 5.21
CA GLY A 187 -9.08 -10.75 6.60
C GLY A 187 -7.66 -10.25 6.84
N THR A 188 -7.06 -10.70 7.94
CA THR A 188 -5.68 -10.36 8.30
C THR A 188 -4.68 -11.28 7.58
N LEU A 189 -3.41 -10.87 7.53
CA LEU A 189 -2.33 -11.66 6.93
C LEU A 189 -2.14 -13.00 7.66
N GLU A 190 -2.22 -12.99 8.99
CA GLU A 190 -2.04 -14.18 9.84
C GLU A 190 -3.15 -15.20 9.58
N ALA A 191 -4.38 -14.73 9.41
CA ALA A 191 -5.53 -15.57 9.12
C ALA A 191 -5.48 -16.18 7.70
N ALA A 192 -4.74 -15.57 6.77
CA ALA A 192 -4.60 -16.07 5.41
C ALA A 192 -3.84 -17.41 5.36
N GLY A 193 -2.98 -17.69 6.36
CA GLY A 193 -2.36 -19.00 6.55
C GLY A 193 -1.49 -19.44 5.37
N PHE A 194 -0.84 -18.50 4.68
CA PHE A 194 0.07 -18.82 3.59
C PHE A 194 1.24 -19.67 4.08
N ALA A 195 1.70 -20.57 3.22
CA ALA A 195 2.89 -21.37 3.51
C ALA A 195 4.14 -20.46 3.57
N GLU A 196 5.09 -20.83 4.43
CA GLU A 196 6.41 -20.20 4.45
C GLU A 196 7.08 -20.29 3.07
N GLU A 197 7.90 -19.28 2.74
CA GLU A 197 8.68 -19.22 1.48
C GLU A 197 7.84 -19.41 0.19
N SER A 198 6.55 -19.04 0.22
CA SER A 198 5.62 -19.26 -0.90
C SER A 198 5.50 -18.10 -1.89
N PHE A 199 6.19 -16.98 -1.66
CA PHE A 199 6.15 -15.79 -2.51
C PHE A 199 7.56 -15.31 -2.86
N ASP A 200 7.74 -14.88 -4.11
CA ASP A 200 9.01 -14.30 -4.61
C ASP A 200 9.11 -12.80 -4.26
N ALA A 201 7.97 -12.14 -4.07
CA ALA A 201 7.88 -10.75 -3.63
C ALA A 201 6.66 -10.52 -2.75
N ILE A 202 6.83 -9.67 -1.73
CA ILE A 202 5.76 -9.18 -0.87
C ILE A 202 5.78 -7.66 -0.89
N THR A 203 4.64 -7.02 -1.13
CA THR A 203 4.47 -5.58 -1.07
C THR A 203 3.54 -5.18 0.07
N LEU A 204 3.87 -4.05 0.71
CA LEU A 204 3.06 -3.39 1.71
C LEU A 204 3.08 -1.90 1.39
N SER A 205 1.96 -1.36 0.91
CA SER A 205 1.85 0.06 0.53
C SER A 205 0.83 0.74 1.42
N HIS A 206 1.29 1.67 2.26
CA HIS A 206 0.44 2.37 3.23
C HIS A 206 -0.27 1.43 4.21
N VAL A 207 0.46 0.45 4.75
CA VAL A 207 -0.07 -0.57 5.67
C VAL A 207 0.58 -0.50 7.04
N ILE A 208 1.91 -0.33 7.08
CA ILE A 208 2.69 -0.39 8.32
C ILE A 208 2.23 0.67 9.32
N GLU A 209 1.78 1.83 8.83
CA GLU A 209 1.22 2.91 9.65
C GLU A 209 -0.19 2.62 10.23
N HIS A 210 -0.80 1.50 9.87
CA HIS A 210 -2.20 1.17 10.18
C HIS A 210 -2.35 -0.09 11.05
N VAL A 211 -1.28 -0.87 11.22
CA VAL A 211 -1.31 -2.09 12.03
C VAL A 211 -1.02 -1.81 13.50
N GLY A 212 -1.57 -2.65 14.38
CA GLY A 212 -1.43 -2.49 15.84
C GLY A 212 0.00 -2.74 16.35
N ASP A 213 0.72 -3.69 15.74
CA ASP A 213 2.15 -3.90 15.98
C ASP A 213 2.88 -4.04 14.63
N PRO A 214 3.61 -3.00 14.17
CA PRO A 214 4.32 -3.04 12.90
C PRO A 214 5.56 -3.94 12.91
N ILE A 215 6.07 -4.31 14.08
CA ILE A 215 7.23 -5.21 14.18
C ILE A 215 6.78 -6.66 14.09
N GLU A 216 5.62 -7.00 14.66
CA GLU A 216 5.03 -8.34 14.51
C GLU A 216 4.64 -8.66 13.06
N LEU A 217 4.23 -7.65 12.29
CA LEU A 217 3.88 -7.80 10.87
C LEU A 217 5.08 -8.17 9.97
N LEU A 218 6.31 -7.75 10.33
CA LEU A 218 7.52 -7.83 9.49
C LEU A 218 8.38 -9.06 9.80
#